data_AF-A0A413QV29-F1
#
_entry.id   AF-A0A413QV29-F1
#
_cell.length_a   1.000
_cell.length_b   1.000
_cell.length_c   1.000
_cell.angle_alpha   90.00
_cell.angle_beta   90.00
_cell.angle_gamma   90.00
#
_symmetry.space_group_name_H-M   'P 1'
#
loop_
_entity.id
_entity.type
_entity.pdbx_description
1 polymer ?
#
loop_
_entity_poly.entity_id
_entity_poly.type
_entity_poly.pdbx_seq_one_letter_code
_entity_poly.pdbx_strand_id
1 'polypeptide(L)'
;MTDDDAVDDGHAGEAGEISRRPWVRQERVRYMTYTLKLKEERKIGHETGFREGMEKGLQKGTQKGKLETALKMLRNGISMEIVLKCTNLPPSAIKEAAEKSGLQI
;
A
#
# COMPACT_ATOMS: atom_id res chain seq x y z
N MET A 1 31.59 -33.27 -13.98
CA MET A 1 32.45 -33.99 -14.92
C MET A 1 32.19 -33.33 -16.25
N THR A 2 32.97 -32.36 -16.68
CA THR A 2 34.43 -32.14 -16.70
C THR A 2 34.63 -30.63 -16.88
N ASP A 3 35.75 -29.94 -16.64
CA ASP A 3 37.01 -30.11 -15.92
C ASP A 3 37.54 -28.66 -15.78
N ASP A 4 38.61 -28.49 -15.00
CA ASP A 4 39.75 -27.58 -15.26
C ASP A 4 39.52 -26.38 -16.22
N ASP A 5 39.76 -25.14 -15.82
CA ASP A 5 41.13 -24.71 -15.62
C ASP A 5 41.24 -23.56 -14.61
N ALA A 6 42.18 -23.76 -13.69
CA ALA A 6 42.76 -22.73 -12.87
C ALA A 6 43.40 -21.64 -13.74
N VAL A 7 43.22 -20.39 -13.34
CA VAL A 7 44.24 -19.36 -13.54
C VAL A 7 44.66 -18.90 -12.16
N ASP A 8 45.61 -19.68 -11.63
CA ASP A 8 46.62 -19.19 -10.70
C ASP A 8 47.51 -18.21 -11.47
N ASP A 9 47.66 -17.00 -10.94
CA ASP A 9 48.92 -16.27 -11.07
C ASP A 9 48.96 -15.24 -9.94
N GLY A 10 49.62 -15.67 -8.87
CA GLY A 10 49.77 -14.93 -7.65
C GLY A 10 50.55 -13.63 -7.79
N HIS A 11 50.25 -12.72 -6.87
CA HIS A 11 51.29 -11.88 -6.29
C HIS A 11 51.31 -12.09 -4.78
N ALA A 12 52.42 -12.70 -4.33
CA ALA A 12 52.84 -12.78 -2.96
C ALA A 12 53.01 -11.39 -2.34
N GLY A 13 52.65 -11.23 -1.07
CA GLY A 13 52.95 -10.03 -0.31
C GLY A 13 52.23 -9.96 1.02
N GLU A 14 52.87 -10.51 2.05
CA GLU A 14 52.71 -10.14 3.46
C GLU A 14 51.32 -10.30 4.09
N ALA A 15 51.06 -11.53 4.55
CA ALA A 15 50.07 -11.79 5.60
C ALA A 15 50.57 -11.25 6.95
N GLY A 16 50.64 -9.92 7.08
CA GLY A 16 51.00 -9.21 8.29
C GLY A 16 50.19 -7.92 8.38
N GLU A 17 49.36 -7.81 9.43
CA GLU A 17 48.75 -6.54 9.88
C GLU A 17 47.78 -5.81 8.93
N ILE A 18 46.71 -6.50 8.48
CA ILE A 18 45.42 -5.81 8.27
C ILE A 18 44.55 -5.99 9.52
N SER A 19 45.15 -5.73 10.69
CA SER A 19 44.43 -5.59 11.96
C SER A 19 44.70 -4.18 12.47
N ARG A 20 43.62 -3.38 12.57
CA ARG A 20 43.56 -1.98 13.07
C ARG A 20 43.85 -0.86 12.05
N ARG A 21 42.95 -0.67 11.08
CA ARG A 21 42.64 0.68 10.57
C ARG A 21 41.23 1.10 11.01
N PRO A 22 41.08 1.87 12.11
CA PRO A 22 39.78 2.29 12.66
C PRO A 22 38.86 3.01 11.66
N TRP A 23 39.45 3.74 10.71
CA TRP A 23 38.77 4.62 9.76
C TRP A 23 37.89 3.87 8.74
N VAL A 24 38.28 2.68 8.28
CA VAL A 24 37.50 1.88 7.32
C VAL A 24 36.24 1.29 7.98
N ARG A 25 36.29 1.02 9.30
CA ARG A 25 35.11 0.57 10.07
C ARG A 25 34.09 1.69 10.25
N GLN A 26 34.54 2.91 10.56
CA GLN A 26 33.65 4.04 10.78
C GLN A 26 32.89 4.43 9.50
N GLU A 27 33.56 4.41 8.36
CA GLU A 27 32.92 4.69 7.07
C GLU A 27 31.90 3.60 6.67
N ARG A 28 32.23 2.32 6.87
CA ARG A 28 31.28 1.21 6.65
C ARG A 28 30.03 1.36 7.53
N VAL A 29 30.19 1.67 8.80
CA VAL A 29 29.05 1.89 9.73
C VAL A 29 28.22 3.10 9.28
N ARG A 30 28.84 4.19 8.82
CA ARG A 30 28.14 5.37 8.29
C ARG A 30 27.25 5.00 7.09
N TYR A 31 27.83 4.32 6.10
CA TYR A 31 27.10 3.90 4.91
C TYR A 31 25.97 2.92 5.23
N MET A 32 26.22 1.92 6.07
CA MET A 32 25.18 0.97 6.50
C MET A 32 24.05 1.65 7.27
N THR A 33 24.36 2.62 8.12
CA THR A 33 23.33 3.36 8.86
C THR A 33 22.45 4.19 7.92
N TYR A 34 23.05 4.85 6.93
CA TYR A 34 22.33 5.64 5.95
C TYR A 34 21.41 4.78 5.05
N THR A 35 21.92 3.64 4.57
CA THR A 35 21.13 2.75 3.72
C THR A 35 19.96 2.11 4.48
N LEU A 36 20.15 1.77 5.76
CA LEU A 36 19.07 1.30 6.63
C LEU A 36 18.00 2.36 6.84
N LYS A 37 18.37 3.62 7.09
CA LYS A 37 17.43 4.74 7.21
C LYS A 37 16.58 4.90 5.95
N LEU A 38 17.22 4.95 4.77
CA LEU A 38 16.49 5.05 3.50
C LEU A 38 15.57 3.84 3.22
N LYS A 39 16.00 2.64 3.63
CA LYS A 39 15.16 1.44 3.49
C LYS A 39 13.93 1.53 4.40
N GLU A 40 14.12 2.01 5.62
CA GLU A 40 13.03 2.21 6.57
C GLU A 40 12.05 3.29 6.09
N GLU A 41 12.54 4.44 5.64
CA GLU A 41 11.71 5.52 5.09
C GLU A 41 10.87 5.04 3.90
N ARG A 42 11.46 4.26 2.98
CA ARG A 42 10.72 3.66 1.86
C ARG A 42 9.65 2.69 2.33
N LYS A 43 9.97 1.87 3.34
CA LYS A 43 9.01 0.92 3.91
C LYS A 43 7.84 1.66 4.56
N ILE A 44 8.13 2.66 5.38
CA ILE A 44 7.11 3.51 6.02
C ILE A 44 6.22 4.16 4.96
N GLY A 45 6.81 4.78 3.93
CA GLY A 45 6.04 5.42 2.85
C GLY A 45 5.15 4.45 2.08
N HIS A 46 5.63 3.23 1.83
CA HIS A 46 4.83 2.19 1.20
C HIS A 46 3.66 1.73 2.10
N GLU A 47 3.92 1.51 3.39
CA GLU A 47 2.89 1.08 4.36
C GLU A 47 1.81 2.15 4.56
N THR A 48 2.18 3.43 4.70
CA THR A 48 1.22 4.53 4.80
C THR A 48 0.41 4.66 3.52
N GLY A 49 1.06 4.67 2.35
CA GLY A 49 0.37 4.75 1.06
C GLY A 49 -0.62 3.60 0.85
N PHE A 50 -0.21 2.36 1.18
CA PHE A 50 -1.07 1.18 1.08
C PHE A 50 -2.27 1.28 2.03
N ARG A 51 -2.04 1.62 3.30
CA ARG A 51 -3.11 1.72 4.31
C ARG A 51 -4.13 2.79 3.92
N GLU A 52 -3.67 3.98 3.55
CA GLU A 52 -4.57 5.05 3.11
C GLU A 52 -5.35 4.66 1.85
N GLY A 53 -4.69 4.03 0.89
CA GLY A 53 -5.34 3.56 -0.33
C GLY A 53 -6.44 2.53 -0.03
N MET A 54 -6.15 1.57 0.85
CA MET A 54 -7.09 0.54 1.28
C MET A 54 -8.29 1.15 2.02
N GLU A 55 -8.05 2.05 2.98
CA GLU A 55 -9.11 2.71 3.74
C GLU A 55 -10.03 3.56 2.84
N LYS A 56 -9.45 4.41 1.99
CA LYS A 56 -10.19 5.22 1.02
C LYS A 56 -10.97 4.34 0.04
N GLY A 57 -10.37 3.24 -0.41
CA GLY A 57 -10.99 2.28 -1.30
C GLY A 57 -12.20 1.59 -0.66
N LEU A 58 -12.04 1.10 0.56
CA LEU A 58 -13.09 0.44 1.32
C LEU A 58 -14.26 1.40 1.60
N GLN A 59 -13.98 2.61 2.10
CA GLN A 59 -15.01 3.60 2.39
C GLN A 59 -15.84 3.96 1.14
N LYS A 60 -15.16 4.24 0.01
CA LYS A 60 -15.83 4.53 -1.26
C LYS A 60 -16.63 3.33 -1.77
N GLY A 61 -16.08 2.12 -1.67
CA GLY A 61 -16.75 0.88 -2.07
C GLY A 61 -18.02 0.62 -1.26
N THR A 62 -17.95 0.73 0.06
CA THR A 62 -19.10 0.57 0.95
C THR A 62 -20.18 1.61 0.69
N GLN A 63 -19.81 2.88 0.51
CA GLN A 63 -20.78 3.94 0.22
C GLN A 63 -21.50 3.71 -1.12
N LYS A 64 -20.74 3.35 -2.17
CA LYS A 64 -21.32 3.01 -3.48
C LYS A 64 -22.25 1.79 -3.39
N GLY A 65 -21.82 0.71 -2.72
CA GLY A 65 -22.63 -0.50 -2.57
C GLY A 65 -23.94 -0.24 -1.80
N LYS A 66 -23.92 0.59 -0.76
CA LYS A 66 -25.15 1.00 -0.04
C LYS A 66 -26.09 1.78 -0.96
N LEU A 67 -25.59 2.74 -1.74
CA LEU A 67 -26.40 3.53 -2.67
C LEU A 67 -26.99 2.65 -3.78
N GLU A 68 -26.20 1.78 -4.39
CA GLU A 68 -26.67 0.84 -5.41
C GLU A 68 -27.76 -0.09 -4.87
N THR A 69 -27.59 -0.58 -3.63
CA THR A 69 -28.59 -1.41 -2.95
C THR A 69 -29.87 -0.60 -2.71
N ALA A 70 -29.77 0.62 -2.18
CA ALA A 70 -30.90 1.52 -1.99
C ALA A 70 -31.69 1.76 -3.29
N LEU A 71 -30.99 2.03 -4.39
CA LEU A 71 -31.61 2.24 -5.70
C LEU A 71 -32.29 0.98 -6.24
N LYS A 72 -31.68 -0.20 -6.05
CA LYS A 72 -32.32 -1.48 -6.41
C LYS A 72 -33.58 -1.74 -5.59
N MET A 73 -33.55 -1.43 -4.29
CA MET A 73 -34.73 -1.53 -3.42
C MET A 73 -35.87 -0.63 -3.91
N LEU A 74 -35.58 0.63 -4.25
CA LEU A 74 -36.56 1.56 -4.80
C LEU A 74 -37.13 1.08 -6.15
N ARG A 75 -36.28 0.60 -7.06
CA ARG A 75 -36.70 0.01 -8.35
C ARG A 75 -37.64 -1.19 -8.17
N ASN A 76 -37.47 -1.96 -7.10
CA ASN A 76 -38.32 -3.09 -6.76
C ASN A 76 -39.61 -2.69 -6.02
N GLY A 77 -39.91 -1.38 -5.93
CA GLY A 77 -41.13 -0.87 -5.29
C GLY A 77 -41.08 -0.82 -3.76
N ILE A 78 -39.91 -0.98 -3.14
CA ILE A 78 -39.75 -0.78 -1.69
C ILE A 78 -39.84 0.71 -1.38
N SER A 79 -40.63 1.06 -0.36
CA SER A 79 -40.85 2.46 0.01
C SER A 79 -39.56 3.14 0.50
N MET A 80 -39.44 4.44 0.21
CA MET A 80 -38.31 5.26 0.66
C MET A 80 -38.08 5.17 2.17
N GLU A 81 -39.15 5.10 2.97
CA GLU A 81 -39.05 5.02 4.42
C GLU A 81 -38.33 3.73 4.88
N ILE A 82 -38.63 2.59 4.25
CA ILE A 82 -37.95 1.32 4.56
C ILE A 82 -36.50 1.37 4.11
N VAL A 83 -36.22 1.93 2.94
CA VAL A 83 -34.85 2.07 2.41
C VAL A 83 -34.00 2.93 3.34
N LEU A 84 -34.54 4.04 3.87
CA LEU A 84 -33.84 4.90 4.84
C LEU A 84 -33.51 4.15 6.13
N LYS A 85 -34.47 3.38 6.67
CA LYS A 85 -34.26 2.57 7.89
C LYS A 85 -33.19 1.49 7.69
N CYS A 86 -33.17 0.82 6.54
CA CYS A 86 -32.26 -0.30 6.28
C CYS A 86 -30.84 0.13 5.87
N THR A 87 -30.71 1.22 5.12
CA THR A 87 -29.41 1.63 4.55
C THR A 87 -28.67 2.65 5.41
N ASN A 88 -29.40 3.30 6.34
CA ASN A 88 -28.91 4.38 7.20
C ASN A 88 -28.20 5.49 6.39
N LEU A 89 -28.70 5.74 5.17
CA LEU A 89 -28.23 6.80 4.28
C LEU A 89 -29.11 8.04 4.43
N PRO A 90 -28.56 9.24 4.24
CA PRO A 90 -29.36 10.47 4.26
C PRO A 90 -30.31 10.50 3.05
N PRO A 91 -31.54 11.03 3.21
CA PRO A 91 -32.52 11.11 2.12
C PRO A 91 -32.02 11.90 0.91
N SER A 92 -31.23 12.95 1.13
CA SER A 92 -30.63 13.75 0.06
C SER A 92 -29.73 12.92 -0.85
N ALA A 93 -28.89 12.05 -0.29
CA ALA A 93 -27.98 11.22 -1.07
C ALA A 93 -28.73 10.20 -1.93
N ILE A 94 -29.83 9.63 -1.41
CA ILE A 94 -30.64 8.68 -2.17
C ILE A 94 -31.37 9.38 -3.32
N LYS A 95 -31.96 10.57 -3.06
CA LYS A 95 -32.63 11.36 -4.10
C LYS A 95 -31.68 11.76 -5.21
N GLU A 96 -30.53 12.33 -4.87
CA GLU A 96 -29.50 12.70 -5.84
C GLU A 96 -29.02 11.48 -6.67
N ALA A 97 -28.83 10.33 -6.02
CA ALA A 97 -28.45 9.11 -6.69
C ALA A 97 -29.56 8.56 -7.61
N ALA A 98 -30.82 8.72 -7.23
CA ALA A 98 -31.97 8.28 -8.02
C ALA A 98 -32.18 9.16 -9.25
N GLU A 99 -32.09 10.49 -9.09
CA GLU A 99 -32.13 11.45 -10.19
C GLU A 99 -31.05 11.14 -11.24
N LYS A 100 -29.80 10.93 -10.80
CA LYS A 100 -28.68 10.52 -11.67
C LYS A 100 -28.92 9.18 -12.37
N SER A 101 -29.74 8.31 -11.77
CA SER A 101 -30.08 6.99 -12.28
C SER A 101 -31.35 6.97 -13.15
N GLY A 102 -31.97 8.13 -13.39
CA GLY A 102 -33.23 8.25 -14.13
C GLY A 102 -34.47 7.76 -13.38
N LEU A 103 -34.37 7.50 -12.07
CA LEU A 103 -35.53 7.24 -11.22
C LEU A 103 -36.06 8.56 -10.68
N GLN A 104 -37.27 8.94 -11.11
CA GLN A 104 -38.05 9.95 -10.41
C GLN A 104 -38.79 9.26 -9.25
N ILE A 105 -38.47 9.67 -8.03
CA ILE A 105 -38.97 9.13 -6.76
C ILE A 105 -39.39 10.26 -5.81
#